data_AF-A0A7C7XC19-F1
#
_entry.id   AF-A0A7C7XC19-F1
#
_cell.length_a   1.000
_cell.length_b   1.000
_cell.length_c   1.000
_cell.angle_alpha   90.00
_cell.angle_beta   90.00
_cell.angle_gamma   90.00
#
_symmetry.space_group_name_H-M   'P 1'
#
loop_
_entity.id
_entity.type
_entity.pdbx_description
1 polymer ?
#
loop_
_entity_poly.entity_id
_entity_poly.type
_entity_poly.pdbx_seq_one_letter_code
_entity_poly.pdbx_strand_id
1 'polypeptide(L)'
;EKSNKFYEQKDRTKINQWLMAQMGYVGPMLGQHHQFHRYNSGKDKWGEERYFKITKTIYEDLNERLNQSKYLAGENYSIADIATFPWIARHDWHDIGLKNYKSLTRWYKIISDREAVIKGFDCLNSGEKIPKL
;
A
#
# COMPACT_ATOMS: atom_id res chain seq x y z
N GLU A 1 3.25 -18.80 -19.02
CA GLU A 1 3.88 -17.49 -18.78
C GLU A 1 2.80 -16.41 -18.60
N LYS A 2 2.90 -15.50 -17.62
CA LYS A 2 1.90 -14.42 -17.39
C LYS A 2 2.36 -13.06 -17.93
N SER A 3 3.29 -13.06 -18.89
CA SER A 3 3.80 -11.82 -19.50
C SER A 3 2.66 -10.92 -19.98
N ASN A 4 2.79 -9.61 -19.79
CA ASN A 4 1.80 -8.55 -20.05
C ASN A 4 0.48 -8.59 -19.23
N LYS A 5 0.26 -9.56 -18.34
CA LYS A 5 -0.90 -9.49 -17.43
C LYS A 5 -0.71 -8.40 -16.38
N PHE A 6 -1.75 -7.61 -16.14
CA PHE A 6 -1.74 -6.47 -15.19
C PHE A 6 -0.71 -5.38 -15.55
N TYR A 7 -0.25 -5.35 -16.80
CA TYR A 7 0.74 -4.42 -17.32
C TYR A 7 0.41 -4.01 -18.77
N GLU A 8 -0.85 -3.60 -18.96
CA GLU A 8 -1.43 -3.24 -20.26
C GLU A 8 -0.63 -2.13 -20.95
N GLN A 9 -0.34 -2.32 -22.25
CA GLN A 9 0.51 -1.40 -23.02
C GLN A 9 0.00 0.05 -22.97
N LYS A 10 -1.32 0.24 -23.08
CA LYS A 10 -1.97 1.57 -23.09
C LYS A 10 -1.80 2.34 -21.78
N ASP A 11 -1.67 1.63 -20.65
CA ASP A 11 -1.58 2.20 -19.30
C ASP A 11 -0.15 2.14 -18.75
N ARG A 12 0.79 1.56 -19.50
CA ARG A 12 2.16 1.23 -19.07
C ARG A 12 2.90 2.39 -18.42
N THR A 13 2.82 3.59 -19.01
CA THR A 13 3.49 4.77 -18.45
C THR A 13 2.96 5.12 -17.07
N LYS A 14 1.62 5.11 -16.88
CA LYS A 14 1.01 5.38 -15.58
C LYS A 14 1.32 4.28 -14.57
N ILE A 15 1.29 3.02 -15.00
CA ILE A 15 1.67 1.88 -14.15
C ILE A 15 3.11 2.06 -13.66
N ASN A 16 4.04 2.39 -14.55
CA ASN A 16 5.44 2.61 -14.20
C ASN A 16 5.62 3.81 -13.26
N GLN A 17 4.91 4.91 -13.47
CA GLN A 17 4.95 6.05 -12.54
C GLN A 17 4.58 5.62 -11.12
N TRP A 18 3.52 4.81 -10.96
CA TRP A 18 3.13 4.32 -9.65
C TRP A 18 4.07 3.26 -9.07
N LEU A 19 4.70 2.42 -9.90
CA LEU A 19 5.77 1.53 -9.44
C LEU A 19 6.99 2.33 -8.94
N MET A 20 7.40 3.38 -9.65
CA MET A 20 8.48 4.24 -9.21
C MET A 20 8.11 4.96 -7.89
N ALA A 21 6.87 5.42 -7.76
CA ALA A 21 6.38 6.00 -6.51
C ALA A 21 6.37 4.96 -5.37
N GLN A 22 5.99 3.71 -5.66
CA GLN A 22 6.04 2.64 -4.68
C GLN A 22 7.48 2.37 -4.22
N MET A 23 8.43 2.24 -5.15
CA MET A 23 9.83 1.92 -4.85
C MET A 23 10.59 3.08 -4.20
N GLY A 24 10.31 4.33 -4.59
CA GLY A 24 11.05 5.52 -4.15
C GLY A 24 10.44 6.26 -2.97
N TYR A 25 9.13 6.10 -2.73
CA TYR A 25 8.40 6.86 -1.72
C TYR A 25 7.63 5.95 -0.77
N VAL A 26 6.62 5.21 -1.25
CA VAL A 26 5.71 4.46 -0.36
C VAL A 26 6.47 3.41 0.45
N GLY A 27 7.21 2.52 -0.21
CA GLY A 27 7.93 1.42 0.45
C GLY A 27 9.00 1.93 1.43
N PRO A 28 9.98 2.73 0.98
CA PRO A 28 11.06 3.19 1.86
C PRO A 28 10.54 3.98 3.07
N MET A 29 9.58 4.88 2.89
CA MET A 29 9.11 5.73 4.00
C MET A 29 8.29 4.94 5.01
N LEU A 30 7.42 4.02 4.56
CA LEU A 30 6.70 3.12 5.48
C LEU A 30 7.66 2.15 6.18
N GLY A 31 8.73 1.72 5.52
CA GLY A 31 9.79 0.92 6.14
C GLY A 31 10.52 1.68 7.25
N GLN A 32 10.83 2.97 7.05
CA GLN A 32 11.38 3.81 8.12
C GLN A 32 10.37 3.99 9.26
N HIS A 33 9.08 4.18 8.94
CA HIS A 33 8.03 4.21 9.95
C HIS A 33 8.01 2.94 10.80
N HIS A 34 8.12 1.75 10.19
CA HIS A 34 8.25 0.50 10.95
C HIS A 34 9.47 0.53 11.89
N GLN A 35 10.62 1.02 11.41
CA GLN A 35 11.85 1.06 12.21
C GLN A 35 11.70 1.94 13.45
N PHE A 36 11.21 3.18 13.28
CA PHE A 36 11.12 4.15 14.38
C PHE A 36 9.90 3.91 15.26
N HIS A 37 8.72 3.75 14.66
CA HIS A 37 7.46 3.66 15.41
C HIS A 37 7.17 2.27 15.97
N ARG A 38 7.51 1.19 15.25
CA ARG A 38 7.14 -0.18 15.67
C ARG A 38 8.27 -0.92 16.40
N TYR A 39 9.50 -0.83 15.90
CA TYR A 39 10.63 -1.61 16.43
C TYR A 39 11.48 -0.84 17.45
N ASN A 40 11.53 0.49 17.38
CA ASN A 40 12.38 1.33 18.24
C ASN A 40 11.63 2.49 18.91
N SER A 41 10.33 2.32 19.19
CA SER A 41 9.54 3.38 19.80
C SER A 41 10.15 3.86 21.13
N GLY A 42 10.12 5.18 21.33
CA GLY A 42 10.69 5.89 22.45
C GLY A 42 12.21 6.14 22.35
N LYS A 43 12.91 5.62 21.33
CA LYS A 43 14.37 5.80 21.20
C LYS A 43 14.76 7.07 20.44
N ASP A 44 13.93 7.52 19.51
CA ASP A 44 14.17 8.74 18.74
C ASP A 44 12.83 9.40 18.42
N LYS A 45 12.44 10.32 19.30
CA LYS A 45 11.18 11.07 19.18
C LYS A 45 11.10 11.87 17.87
N TRP A 46 12.21 12.42 17.38
CA TRP A 46 12.20 13.20 16.14
C TRP A 46 11.98 12.29 14.94
N GLY A 47 12.68 11.14 14.90
CA GLY A 47 12.49 10.13 13.87
C GLY A 47 11.05 9.62 13.83
N GLU A 48 10.47 9.29 14.98
CA GLU A 48 9.08 8.85 15.11
C GLU A 48 8.09 9.89 14.58
N GLU A 49 8.18 11.14 15.05
CA GLU A 49 7.28 12.22 14.60
C GLU A 49 7.42 12.49 13.10
N ARG A 50 8.65 12.48 12.57
CA ARG A 50 8.93 12.69 11.16
C ARG A 50 8.27 11.62 10.29
N TYR A 51 8.52 10.34 10.59
CA TYR A 51 8.03 9.24 9.76
C TYR A 51 6.54 8.98 9.97
N PHE A 52 5.98 9.30 11.15
CA PHE A 52 4.53 9.33 11.33
C PHE A 52 3.87 10.36 10.41
N LYS A 53 4.41 11.59 10.35
CA LYS A 53 3.89 12.64 9.45
C LYS A 53 3.99 12.23 7.97
N ILE A 54 5.12 11.68 7.55
CA ILE A 54 5.30 11.22 6.16
C ILE A 54 4.33 10.08 5.83
N THR A 55 4.16 9.12 6.74
CA THR A 55 3.20 8.01 6.59
C THR A 55 1.77 8.52 6.45
N LYS A 56 1.39 9.53 7.25
CA LYS A 56 0.08 10.20 7.11
C LYS A 56 -0.09 10.84 5.73
N THR A 57 0.93 11.56 5.24
CA THR A 57 0.91 12.16 3.91
C THR A 57 0.80 11.11 2.80
N ILE A 58 1.48 9.97 2.92
CA ILE A 58 1.32 8.85 1.97
C ILE A 58 -0.14 8.37 1.92
N TYR A 59 -0.81 8.28 3.08
CA TYR A 59 -2.22 7.87 3.14
C TYR A 59 -3.13 8.90 2.49
N GLU A 60 -2.85 10.19 2.70
CA GLU A 60 -3.55 11.32 2.05
C GLU A 60 -3.38 11.26 0.53
N ASP A 61 -2.14 11.20 0.02
CA ASP A 61 -1.81 11.15 -1.40
C ASP A 61 -2.48 9.96 -2.12
N LEU A 62 -2.41 8.76 -1.52
CA LEU A 62 -3.04 7.57 -2.09
C LEU A 62 -4.56 7.68 -2.07
N ASN A 63 -5.14 8.23 -1.00
CA ASN A 63 -6.58 8.43 -0.91
C ASN A 63 -7.08 9.45 -1.95
N GLU A 64 -6.37 10.56 -2.14
CA GLU A 64 -6.68 11.55 -3.17
C GLU A 64 -6.59 10.94 -4.56
N ARG A 65 -5.52 10.18 -4.85
CA ARG A 65 -5.39 9.47 -6.12
C ARG A 65 -6.57 8.54 -6.36
N LEU A 66 -6.89 7.72 -5.37
CA LEU A 66 -7.95 6.72 -5.45
C LEU A 66 -9.34 7.36 -5.38
N ASN A 67 -9.45 8.66 -5.09
CA ASN A 67 -10.70 9.38 -5.27
C ASN A 67 -11.00 9.62 -6.76
N GLN A 68 -9.97 9.70 -7.60
CA GLN A 68 -10.08 10.00 -9.02
C GLN A 68 -10.14 8.74 -9.91
N SER A 69 -9.82 7.56 -9.37
CA SER A 69 -9.84 6.31 -10.13
C SER A 69 -9.97 5.08 -9.23
N LYS A 70 -10.41 3.97 -9.82
CA LYS A 70 -10.65 2.71 -9.11
C LYS A 70 -9.36 2.09 -8.55
N TYR A 71 -8.27 2.13 -9.31
CA TYR A 71 -6.94 1.61 -8.98
C TYR A 71 -5.87 2.68 -9.20
N LEU A 72 -4.64 2.42 -8.76
CA LEU A 72 -3.57 3.44 -8.79
C LEU A 72 -3.30 3.93 -10.22
N ALA A 73 -3.19 3.02 -11.18
CA ALA A 73 -2.87 3.37 -12.57
C ALA A 73 -4.09 3.71 -13.44
N GLY A 74 -5.32 3.53 -12.95
CA GLY A 74 -6.54 3.74 -13.73
C GLY A 74 -7.67 2.80 -13.33
N GLU A 75 -8.54 2.47 -14.29
CA GLU A 75 -9.74 1.64 -14.03
C GLU A 75 -9.44 0.15 -13.85
N ASN A 76 -8.26 -0.30 -14.28
CA ASN A 76 -7.86 -1.70 -14.25
C ASN A 76 -6.82 -1.97 -13.15
N TYR A 77 -6.97 -3.13 -12.49
CA TYR A 77 -6.00 -3.62 -11.52
C TYR A 77 -4.66 -3.89 -12.21
N SER A 78 -3.57 -3.41 -11.60
CA SER A 78 -2.24 -3.46 -12.21
C SER A 78 -1.16 -3.96 -11.25
N ILE A 79 0.05 -4.17 -11.77
CA ILE A 79 1.23 -4.46 -10.94
C ILE A 79 1.58 -3.33 -9.97
N ALA A 80 1.15 -2.08 -10.22
CA ALA A 80 1.33 -0.99 -9.27
C ALA A 80 0.50 -1.21 -7.99
N ASP A 81 -0.74 -1.70 -8.13
CA ASP A 81 -1.60 -2.05 -7.00
C ASP A 81 -1.02 -3.25 -6.24
N ILE A 82 -0.55 -4.26 -6.98
CA ILE A 82 0.10 -5.45 -6.41
C ILE A 82 1.33 -5.06 -5.57
N ALA A 83 2.17 -4.16 -6.07
CA ALA A 83 3.38 -3.71 -5.37
C ALA A 83 3.07 -2.86 -4.12
N THR A 84 1.97 -2.11 -4.16
CA THR A 84 1.62 -1.15 -3.09
C THR A 84 0.78 -1.78 -1.98
N PHE A 85 -0.11 -2.72 -2.32
CA PHE A 85 -1.05 -3.33 -1.37
C PHE A 85 -0.39 -3.94 -0.12
N PRO A 86 0.69 -4.75 -0.23
CA PRO A 86 1.31 -5.35 0.96
C PRO A 86 1.80 -4.34 1.98
N TRP A 87 2.19 -3.14 1.54
CA TRP A 87 2.59 -2.06 2.44
C TRP A 87 1.39 -1.48 3.19
N ILE A 88 0.28 -1.21 2.50
CA ILE A 88 -0.95 -0.70 3.14
C ILE A 88 -1.63 -1.79 3.98
N ALA A 89 -1.45 -3.07 3.67
CA ALA A 89 -1.93 -4.18 4.48
C ALA A 89 -1.32 -4.23 5.88
N ARG A 90 -0.26 -3.48 6.16
CA ARG A 90 0.29 -3.30 7.51
C ARG A 90 -0.27 -2.04 8.21
N HIS A 91 -1.46 -1.56 7.82
CA HIS A 91 -2.02 -0.32 8.37
C HIS A 91 -2.11 -0.29 9.90
N ASP A 92 -2.39 -1.42 10.54
CA ASP A 92 -2.43 -1.51 12.01
C ASP A 92 -1.08 -1.20 12.66
N TRP A 93 0.02 -1.52 11.98
CA TRP A 93 1.37 -1.19 12.44
C TRP A 93 1.72 0.28 12.23
N HIS A 94 1.00 0.96 11.34
CA HIS A 94 1.26 2.36 11.06
C HIS A 94 0.56 3.30 12.02
N ASP A 95 -0.52 2.85 12.67
CA ASP A 95 -1.34 3.64 13.61
C ASP A 95 -1.83 4.99 13.04
N ILE A 96 -2.16 5.00 11.74
CA ILE A 96 -2.68 6.20 11.04
C ILE A 96 -4.22 6.20 10.98
N GLY A 97 -4.85 5.04 11.13
CA GLY A 97 -6.29 4.88 11.00
C GLY A 97 -6.76 4.86 9.55
N LEU A 98 -6.52 3.73 8.85
CA LEU A 98 -6.91 3.54 7.44
C LEU A 98 -8.37 3.91 7.15
N LYS A 99 -9.30 3.62 8.07
CA LYS A 99 -10.74 3.92 7.96
C LYS A 99 -11.06 5.40 7.72
N ASN A 100 -10.17 6.32 8.10
CA ASN A 100 -10.35 7.75 7.90
C ASN A 100 -10.19 8.15 6.41
N TYR A 101 -9.61 7.26 5.59
CA TYR A 101 -9.29 7.48 4.19
C TYR A 101 -10.25 6.67 3.31
N LYS A 102 -11.42 7.26 2.99
CA LYS A 102 -12.54 6.56 2.33
C LYS A 102 -12.15 5.82 1.05
N SER A 103 -11.44 6.49 0.14
CA SER A 103 -11.08 5.93 -1.18
C SER A 103 -9.96 4.91 -1.06
N LEU A 104 -8.99 5.13 -0.18
CA LEU A 104 -7.95 4.16 0.12
C LEU A 104 -8.53 2.90 0.80
N THR A 105 -9.45 3.08 1.75
CA THR A 105 -10.17 1.99 2.42
C THR A 105 -10.98 1.17 1.41
N ARG A 106 -11.67 1.82 0.47
CA ARG A 106 -12.41 1.13 -0.61
C ARG A 106 -11.46 0.28 -1.47
N TRP A 107 -10.35 0.87 -1.92
CA TRP A 107 -9.33 0.17 -2.70
C TRP A 107 -8.75 -1.03 -1.92
N TYR A 108 -8.48 -0.84 -0.63
CA TYR A 108 -8.00 -1.91 0.25
C TYR A 108 -8.95 -3.09 0.28
N LYS A 109 -10.25 -2.85 0.54
CA LYS A 109 -11.30 -3.90 0.56
C LYS A 109 -11.37 -4.67 -0.76
N ILE A 110 -11.42 -3.93 -1.88
CA ILE A 110 -11.54 -4.55 -3.21
C ILE A 110 -10.35 -5.49 -3.48
N ILE A 111 -9.15 -5.15 -3.02
CA ILE A 111 -7.96 -5.97 -3.23
C ILE A 111 -7.84 -7.09 -2.21
N SER A 112 -8.14 -6.85 -0.93
CA SER A 112 -8.11 -7.86 0.13
C SER A 112 -9.05 -9.02 -0.15
N ASP A 113 -10.17 -8.76 -0.82
CA ASP A 113 -11.19 -9.77 -1.13
C ASP A 113 -10.83 -10.64 -2.36
N ARG A 114 -9.71 -10.34 -3.04
CA ARG A 114 -9.28 -11.12 -4.22
C ARG A 114 -8.69 -12.45 -3.78
N GLU A 115 -9.21 -13.55 -4.30
CA GLU A 115 -8.72 -14.91 -4.00
C GLU A 115 -7.21 -15.07 -4.20
N ALA A 116 -6.65 -14.49 -5.28
CA ALA A 116 -5.22 -14.54 -5.55
C ALA A 116 -4.38 -13.74 -4.54
N VAL A 117 -4.94 -12.66 -3.97
CA VAL A 117 -4.27 -11.87 -2.92
C VAL A 117 -4.32 -12.63 -1.61
N ILE A 118 -5.46 -13.22 -1.25
CA ILE A 118 -5.61 -14.07 -0.06
C ILE A 118 -4.60 -15.23 -0.09
N LYS A 119 -4.53 -15.95 -1.21
CA LYS A 119 -3.53 -17.03 -1.41
C LYS A 119 -2.09 -16.52 -1.37
N GLY A 120 -1.84 -15.34 -1.93
CA GLY A 120 -0.51 -14.74 -1.94
C GLY A 120 -0.06 -14.25 -0.57
N PHE A 121 -1.01 -13.81 0.27
CA PHE A 121 -0.73 -13.35 1.63
C PHE A 121 -0.34 -14.51 2.55
N ASP A 122 -0.94 -15.69 2.37
CA ASP A 122 -0.58 -16.92 3.09
C ASP A 122 0.24 -17.89 2.21
N CYS A 123 1.22 -17.37 1.46
CA CYS A 123 1.94 -18.18 0.46
C CYS A 123 2.77 -19.32 1.06
N LEU A 124 3.10 -19.25 2.36
CA LEU A 124 3.80 -20.29 3.10
C LEU A 124 2.86 -21.23 3.86
N ASN A 125 1.53 -21.04 3.76
CA ASN A 125 0.50 -21.77 4.53
C ASN A 125 0.77 -21.73 6.05
N SER A 126 1.23 -20.58 6.55
CA SER A 126 1.46 -20.33 7.99
C SER A 126 0.18 -19.88 8.70
N GLY A 127 -0.93 -19.72 7.98
CA GLY A 127 -2.19 -19.22 8.51
C GLY A 127 -2.24 -17.69 8.56
N GLU A 128 -1.41 -17.01 7.78
CA GLU A 128 -1.41 -15.55 7.68
C GLU A 128 -2.74 -15.03 7.14
N LYS A 129 -3.27 -13.97 7.76
CA LYS A 129 -4.54 -13.36 7.37
C LYS A 129 -4.33 -11.89 7.08
N ILE A 130 -4.91 -11.44 5.98
CA ILE A 130 -4.97 -10.02 5.64
C ILE A 130 -5.69 -9.30 6.80
N PRO A 131 -5.10 -8.23 7.37
CA PRO A 131 -5.73 -7.48 8.44
C PRO A 131 -7.12 -6.99 8.05
N LYS A 132 -8.05 -7.09 9.00
CA LYS A 132 -9.41 -6.59 8.80
C LYS A 132 -9.42 -5.09 9.07
N LEU A 133 -10.28 -4.39 8.34
CA LEU A 133 -10.60 -3.00 8.63
C LEU A 133 -11.38 -2.89 9.93
#